data_AF-A0A8J2KEV7-F1
#
_entry.id   AF-A0A8J2KEV7-F1
#
_cell.length_a   1.000
_cell.length_b   1.000
_cell.length_c   1.000
_cell.angle_alpha   90.00
_cell.angle_beta   90.00
_cell.angle_gamma   90.00
#
_symmetry.space_group_name_H-M   'P 1'
#
loop_
_entity.id
_entity.type
_entity.pdbx_description
1 polymer ?
#
loop_
_entity_poly.entity_id
_entity_poly.type
_entity_poly.pdbx_seq_one_letter_code
_entity_poly.pdbx_strand_id
1 'polypeptide(L)'
;MNETQIAGMAQDFLPPGKGGSQIPYYGARGYKKRIKLADQDLLNIYFHFHPRYKKRIKLADQDLLNIYFHFHPQWLYFLPCEFNYGTHFCHCYFDKPGTCCCRNGESLGIAVLHGSGKQFHSNKNKSFEQIYDTFAK
;
A
#
# COMPACT_ATOMS: atom_id res chain seq x y z
N MET A 1 -5.23 12.08 -11.97
CA MET A 1 -3.80 12.44 -12.10
C MET A 1 -3.72 13.71 -12.91
N ASN A 2 -3.14 14.76 -12.36
CA ASN A 2 -2.76 15.94 -13.16
C ASN A 2 -1.36 15.73 -13.77
N GLU A 3 -0.92 16.62 -14.65
CA GLU A 3 0.37 16.52 -15.35
C GLU A 3 1.60 16.53 -14.41
N THR A 4 1.42 16.92 -13.14
CA THR A 4 2.50 17.00 -12.14
C THR A 4 2.64 15.76 -11.26
N GLN A 5 1.69 14.83 -11.32
CA GLN A 5 1.71 13.60 -10.52
C GLN A 5 2.35 12.47 -11.31
N ILE A 6 3.48 11.97 -10.79
CA ILE A 6 4.30 10.96 -11.46
C ILE A 6 4.11 9.55 -10.88
N ALA A 7 3.36 9.41 -9.79
CA ALA A 7 3.13 8.13 -9.12
C ALA A 7 1.75 8.07 -8.47
N GLY A 8 1.19 6.86 -8.36
CA GLY A 8 -0.02 6.57 -7.58
C GLY A 8 0.30 5.68 -6.38
N MET A 9 -0.26 5.93 -5.20
CA MET A 9 -0.22 4.96 -4.08
C MET A 9 -1.56 4.91 -3.36
N ALA A 10 -1.90 3.72 -2.88
CA ALA A 10 -3.09 3.53 -2.05
C ALA A 10 -2.69 3.34 -0.58
N GLN A 11 -3.63 3.62 0.31
CA GLN A 11 -3.36 3.63 1.76
C GLN A 11 -2.96 2.27 2.29
N ASP A 12 -1.95 2.27 3.17
CA ASP A 12 -1.73 1.16 4.08
C ASP A 12 -2.57 1.41 5.34
N PHE A 13 -3.22 0.36 5.82
CA PHE A 13 -3.97 0.40 7.07
C PHE A 13 -3.16 -0.20 8.22
N LEU A 14 -1.95 -0.69 7.95
CA LEU A 14 -0.95 -0.94 8.97
C LEU A 14 -0.29 0.40 9.34
N PRO A 15 -0.40 0.87 10.59
CA PRO A 15 0.20 2.13 10.97
C PRO A 15 1.73 2.05 10.77
N PRO A 16 2.34 3.13 10.28
CA PRO A 16 3.77 3.24 10.16
C PRO A 16 4.30 3.17 11.60
N GLY A 17 5.19 2.21 11.84
CA GLY A 17 5.77 2.03 13.17
C GLY A 17 5.17 0.92 14.04
N LYS A 18 4.20 0.11 13.59
CA LYS A 18 4.00 -1.22 14.22
C LYS A 18 5.21 -2.10 13.89
N GLY A 19 6.25 -1.95 14.72
CA GLY A 19 7.58 -2.49 14.55
C GLY A 19 8.71 -1.51 14.94
N GLY A 20 8.45 -0.25 15.29
CA GLY A 20 9.52 0.68 15.72
C GLY A 20 10.40 1.23 14.58
N SER A 21 9.92 1.23 13.33
CA SER A 21 10.66 1.89 12.24
C SER A 21 10.53 3.41 12.35
N GLN A 22 11.63 4.08 12.71
CA GLN A 22 11.76 5.54 12.81
C GLN A 22 12.11 6.18 11.45
N ILE A 23 11.45 5.75 10.37
CA ILE A 23 11.62 6.34 9.04
C ILE A 23 10.57 7.41 8.79
N PRO A 24 10.89 8.48 8.03
CA PRO A 24 9.89 9.37 7.50
C PRO A 24 8.85 8.59 6.69
N TYR A 25 7.58 8.94 6.86
CA TYR A 25 6.48 8.36 6.11
C TYR A 25 5.54 9.46 5.65
N TYR A 26 4.92 9.25 4.50
CA TYR A 26 3.87 10.12 4.01
C TYR A 26 2.55 9.83 4.75
N GLY A 27 1.76 10.88 5.01
CA GLY A 27 0.44 10.80 5.64
C GLY A 27 0.43 10.28 7.08
N ALA A 28 -0.75 10.03 7.65
CA ALA A 28 -0.89 9.54 9.04
C ALA A 28 -0.70 8.02 9.19
N ARG A 29 -0.74 7.26 8.09
CA ARG A 29 -0.86 5.79 8.13
C ARG A 29 0.08 5.02 7.19
N GLY A 30 1.02 5.70 6.51
CA GLY A 30 1.89 5.04 5.54
C GLY A 30 1.09 4.46 4.36
N TYR A 31 1.77 4.12 3.28
CA TYR A 31 1.10 3.71 2.04
C TYR A 31 1.67 2.39 1.51
N LYS A 32 0.80 1.55 0.93
CA LYS A 32 1.17 0.33 0.19
C LYS A 32 1.26 0.64 -1.29
N LYS A 33 2.18 -0.03 -1.95
CA LYS A 33 2.51 0.22 -3.35
C LYS A 33 1.41 -0.27 -4.29
N ARG A 34 1.01 0.64 -5.19
CA ARG A 34 0.69 0.40 -6.61
C ARG A 34 1.16 1.60 -7.43
N ILE A 35 2.48 1.68 -7.60
CA ILE A 35 3.14 2.81 -8.25
C ILE A 35 3.46 2.48 -9.69
N LYS A 36 3.19 3.44 -10.58
CA LYS A 36 3.79 3.53 -11.90
C LYS A 36 4.83 4.64 -11.84
N LEU A 37 6.09 4.29 -11.57
CA LEU A 37 7.27 5.17 -11.68
C LEU A 37 8.13 4.61 -12.82
N ALA A 38 8.94 5.44 -13.47
CA ALA A 38 9.96 4.92 -14.38
C ALA A 38 11.03 4.17 -13.58
N ASP A 39 11.61 3.12 -14.17
CA ASP A 39 12.61 2.28 -13.48
C ASP A 39 13.84 3.08 -13.01
N GLN A 40 14.23 4.11 -13.76
CA GLN A 40 15.32 5.00 -13.41
C GLN A 40 15.04 5.78 -12.11
N ASP A 41 13.80 6.21 -11.88
CA ASP A 41 13.41 6.94 -10.68
C ASP A 41 13.47 6.05 -9.44
N LEU A 42 13.09 4.78 -9.59
CA LEU A 42 13.17 3.79 -8.50
C LEU A 42 14.63 3.54 -8.08
N LEU A 43 15.55 3.43 -9.03
CA LEU A 43 16.98 3.28 -8.74
C LEU A 43 17.53 4.53 -8.04
N ASN A 44 17.16 5.72 -8.50
CA ASN A 44 17.58 6.98 -7.88
C ASN A 44 17.08 7.07 -6.42
N ILE A 45 15.81 6.72 -6.16
CA ILE A 45 15.25 6.65 -4.81
C ILE A 45 16.03 5.65 -3.95
N TYR A 46 16.31 4.46 -4.49
CA TYR A 46 17.08 3.45 -3.78
C TYR A 46 18.47 3.96 -3.38
N PHE A 47 19.27 4.43 -4.34
CA PHE A 47 20.64 4.87 -4.08
C PHE A 47 20.70 6.09 -3.15
N HIS A 48 19.70 6.97 -3.19
CA HIS A 48 19.64 8.14 -2.33
C HIS A 48 19.27 7.80 -0.88
N PHE A 49 18.19 7.03 -0.67
CA PHE A 49 17.63 6.82 0.69
C PHE A 49 18.13 5.55 1.36
N HIS A 50 18.43 4.49 0.62
CA HIS A 50 18.82 3.21 1.19
C HIS A 50 20.05 3.34 2.12
N PRO A 51 21.17 4.01 1.77
CA PRO A 51 22.33 4.12 2.66
C PRO A 51 22.00 4.75 4.03
N ARG A 52 21.09 5.73 4.06
CA ARG A 52 20.71 6.48 5.27
C ARG A 52 19.69 5.75 6.15
N TYR A 53 18.86 4.92 5.54
CA TYR A 53 17.74 4.27 6.23
C TYR A 53 17.84 2.74 6.27
N LYS A 54 18.90 2.12 5.71
CA LYS A 54 19.09 0.65 5.62
C LYS A 54 18.78 -0.10 6.90
N LYS A 55 19.23 0.39 8.06
CA LYS A 55 18.99 -0.27 9.37
C LYS A 55 17.55 -0.15 9.88
N ARG A 56 16.77 0.78 9.33
CA ARG A 56 15.38 1.08 9.73
C ARG A 56 14.35 0.62 8.69
N ILE A 57 14.76 0.38 7.45
CA ILE A 57 13.92 -0.20 6.40
C ILE A 57 13.55 -1.63 6.81
N LYS A 58 12.25 -1.89 6.89
CA LYS A 58 11.65 -3.20 7.18
C LYS A 58 10.88 -3.74 5.98
N LEU A 59 10.23 -2.84 5.24
CA LEU A 59 9.44 -3.14 4.05
C LEU A 59 10.12 -2.52 2.84
N ALA A 60 11.13 -3.21 2.30
CA ALA A 60 12.08 -2.75 1.27
C ALA A 60 11.62 -1.57 0.40
N ASP A 61 10.83 -1.83 -0.65
CA ASP A 61 10.40 -0.82 -1.59
C ASP A 61 9.34 0.12 -0.99
N GLN A 62 8.40 -0.41 -0.22
CA GLN A 62 7.35 0.37 0.44
C GLN A 62 7.90 1.48 1.34
N ASP A 63 8.91 1.19 2.15
CA ASP A 63 9.55 2.14 3.06
C ASP A 63 10.33 3.21 2.29
N LEU A 64 11.07 2.82 1.24
CA LEU A 64 11.81 3.77 0.41
C LEU A 64 10.88 4.78 -0.27
N LEU A 65 9.73 4.31 -0.75
CA LEU A 65 8.72 5.15 -1.39
C LEU A 65 8.01 6.04 -0.37
N ASN A 66 7.69 5.50 0.82
CA ASN A 66 7.16 6.30 1.92
C ASN A 66 8.11 7.44 2.34
N ILE A 67 9.42 7.17 2.38
CA ILE A 67 10.43 8.19 2.67
C ILE A 67 10.48 9.23 1.54
N TYR A 68 10.48 8.80 0.27
CA TYR A 68 10.54 9.73 -0.86
C TYR A 68 9.32 10.66 -0.89
N PHE A 69 8.11 10.12 -0.84
CA PHE A 69 6.88 10.92 -0.90
C PHE A 69 6.58 11.69 0.37
N HIS A 70 7.26 11.39 1.49
CA HIS A 70 7.28 12.28 2.65
C HIS A 70 7.87 13.65 2.29
N PHE A 71 8.95 13.67 1.48
CA PHE A 71 9.59 14.90 1.02
C PHE A 71 9.02 15.45 -0.30
N HIS A 72 8.28 14.63 -1.06
CA HIS A 72 7.70 15.00 -2.36
C HIS A 72 6.19 14.70 -2.44
N PRO A 73 5.37 15.23 -1.51
CA PRO A 73 3.96 14.87 -1.42
C PRO A 73 3.13 15.26 -2.66
N GLN A 74 3.50 16.34 -3.34
CA GLN A 74 2.83 16.85 -4.54
C GLN A 74 2.99 15.95 -5.77
N TRP A 75 4.00 15.08 -5.77
CA TRP A 75 4.28 14.15 -6.86
C TRP A 75 3.48 12.85 -6.77
N LEU A 76 2.70 12.70 -5.69
CA LEU A 76 1.90 11.53 -5.42
C LEU A 76 0.42 11.80 -5.66
N TYR A 77 -0.19 10.95 -6.50
CA TYR A 77 -1.63 10.80 -6.57
C TYR A 77 -2.10 9.74 -5.57
N PHE A 78 -3.07 10.07 -4.74
CA PHE A 78 -3.63 9.12 -3.79
C PHE A 78 -4.73 8.29 -4.46
N LEU A 79 -4.50 6.97 -4.54
CA LEU A 79 -5.48 6.03 -5.04
C LEU A 79 -6.49 5.69 -3.93
N PRO A 80 -7.80 5.79 -4.21
CA PRO A 80 -8.85 5.32 -3.32
C PRO A 80 -8.69 3.84 -2.93
N CYS A 81 -9.36 3.43 -1.85
CA CYS A 81 -9.19 2.10 -1.24
C CYS A 81 -9.62 0.95 -2.17
N GLU A 82 -10.59 1.19 -3.05
CA GLU A 82 -11.07 0.22 -4.04
C GLU A 82 -9.99 -0.22 -5.05
N PHE A 83 -8.89 0.54 -5.18
CA PHE A 83 -7.75 0.23 -6.05
C PHE A 83 -6.63 -0.57 -5.34
N ASN A 84 -6.80 -0.90 -4.06
CA ASN A 84 -5.81 -1.67 -3.29
C ASN A 84 -6.46 -2.44 -2.14
N TYR A 85 -7.61 -3.07 -2.40
CA TYR A 85 -8.36 -3.75 -1.36
C TYR A 85 -7.67 -5.04 -0.94
N GLY A 86 -7.20 -5.09 0.30
CA GLY A 86 -6.54 -6.26 0.89
C GLY A 86 -7.27 -6.77 2.12
N THR A 87 -6.86 -7.93 2.62
CA THR A 87 -7.51 -8.59 3.78
C THR A 87 -7.47 -7.75 5.06
N HIS A 88 -6.49 -6.85 5.19
CA HIS A 88 -6.40 -5.94 6.34
C HIS A 88 -7.45 -4.83 6.32
N PHE A 89 -8.13 -4.58 5.19
CA PHE A 89 -9.17 -3.56 5.07
C PHE A 89 -10.52 -4.01 5.64
N CYS A 90 -10.77 -5.32 5.73
CA CYS A 90 -11.94 -5.89 6.43
C CYS A 90 -11.79 -5.90 7.96
N HIS A 91 -10.57 -5.73 8.45
CA HIS A 91 -10.24 -5.71 9.87
C HIS A 91 -9.78 -4.29 10.20
N CYS A 92 -10.69 -3.32 10.33
CA CYS A 92 -10.34 -2.03 10.91
C CYS A 92 -9.75 -2.25 12.31
N TYR A 93 -8.43 -2.33 12.38
CA TYR A 93 -7.70 -2.68 13.60
C TYR A 93 -7.83 -1.63 14.71
N PHE A 94 -8.39 -0.46 14.39
CA PHE A 94 -8.36 0.72 15.26
C PHE A 94 -9.72 1.36 15.52
N ASP A 95 -10.66 1.38 14.56
CA ASP A 95 -11.87 2.19 14.70
C ASP A 95 -13.15 1.41 15.05
N LYS A 96 -13.16 0.07 14.89
CA LYS A 96 -14.16 -0.90 15.41
C LYS A 96 -13.87 -2.30 14.82
N PRO A 97 -13.62 -3.33 15.63
CA PRO A 97 -13.56 -4.71 15.15
C PRO A 97 -14.84 -5.05 14.37
N GLY A 98 -14.68 -5.64 13.17
CA GLY A 98 -15.81 -5.98 12.30
C GLY A 98 -16.34 -4.85 11.41
N THR A 99 -15.62 -3.72 11.28
CA THR A 99 -15.95 -2.67 10.30
C THR A 99 -14.96 -2.64 9.15
N CYS A 100 -15.47 -2.39 7.93
CA CYS A 100 -14.66 -2.21 6.74
C CYS A 100 -14.07 -0.80 6.70
N CYS A 101 -12.76 -0.72 6.51
CA CYS A 101 -12.04 0.55 6.36
C CYS A 101 -12.18 1.13 4.94
N CYS A 102 -12.82 0.41 4.03
CA CYS A 102 -13.10 0.84 2.65
C CYS A 102 -14.60 0.94 2.38
N ARG A 103 -15.24 2.00 2.89
CA ARG A 103 -16.70 2.24 2.70
C ARG A 103 -17.06 2.46 1.23
N ASN A 104 -16.19 3.10 0.46
CA ASN A 104 -16.41 3.29 -0.98
C ASN A 104 -16.53 1.94 -1.70
N GLY A 105 -15.76 0.94 -1.29
CA GLY A 105 -15.83 -0.40 -1.85
C GLY A 105 -17.17 -1.10 -1.64
N GLU A 106 -17.93 -0.75 -0.59
CA GLU A 106 -19.25 -1.32 -0.35
C GLU A 106 -20.29 -0.81 -1.34
N SER A 107 -20.17 0.45 -1.80
CA SER A 107 -21.12 1.08 -2.71
C SER A 107 -20.70 1.03 -4.18
N LEU A 108 -19.40 1.18 -4.46
CA LEU A 108 -18.84 1.25 -5.81
C LEU A 108 -18.22 -0.08 -6.27
N GLY A 109 -18.07 -1.04 -5.36
CA GLY A 109 -17.33 -2.28 -5.60
C GLY A 109 -15.81 -2.11 -5.50
N ILE A 110 -15.11 -3.25 -5.62
CA ILE A 110 -13.66 -3.31 -5.55
C ILE A 110 -13.10 -3.44 -6.97
N ALA A 111 -12.30 -2.45 -7.39
CA ALA A 111 -11.65 -2.46 -8.69
C ALA A 111 -10.42 -3.38 -8.72
N VAL A 112 -9.69 -3.45 -7.59
CA VAL A 112 -8.43 -4.18 -7.51
C VAL A 112 -8.28 -4.88 -6.17
N LEU A 113 -8.16 -6.20 -6.23
CA LEU A 113 -7.91 -7.07 -5.09
C LEU A 113 -6.39 -7.28 -4.89
N HIS A 114 -5.88 -7.04 -3.69
CA HIS A 114 -4.46 -7.19 -3.35
C HIS A 114 -4.24 -8.38 -2.41
N GLY A 115 -3.83 -9.52 -2.99
CA GLY A 115 -3.51 -10.75 -2.25
C GLY A 115 -2.12 -10.78 -1.58
N SER A 116 -1.70 -9.70 -0.92
CA SER A 116 -0.38 -9.63 -0.24
C SER A 116 -0.21 -10.77 0.77
N GLY A 117 0.98 -11.38 0.87
CA GLY A 117 1.23 -12.41 1.89
C GLY A 117 0.59 -13.77 1.59
N LYS A 118 0.47 -14.12 0.31
CA LYS A 118 -0.11 -15.39 -0.20
C LYS A 118 -1.62 -15.53 0.02
N GLN A 119 -2.37 -14.44 0.15
CA GLN A 119 -3.80 -14.51 0.47
C GLN A 119 -4.65 -15.18 -0.63
N PHE A 120 -4.19 -15.17 -1.89
CA PHE A 120 -4.84 -15.91 -2.97
C PHE A 120 -4.60 -17.42 -2.95
N HIS A 121 -3.59 -17.88 -2.20
CA HIS A 121 -3.15 -19.28 -2.19
C HIS A 121 -3.05 -19.84 -0.77
N SER A 122 -3.69 -19.18 0.19
CA SER A 122 -3.67 -19.62 1.58
C SER A 122 -5.10 -19.80 2.05
N ASN A 123 -5.36 -20.93 2.73
CA ASN A 123 -6.64 -21.25 3.35
C ASN A 123 -7.03 -20.27 4.49
N LYS A 124 -6.26 -19.19 4.68
CA LYS A 124 -6.50 -18.13 5.67
C LYS A 124 -7.62 -17.18 5.24
N ASN A 125 -7.84 -17.00 3.94
CA ASN A 125 -8.94 -16.20 3.42
C ASN A 125 -9.57 -16.87 2.20
N LYS A 126 -10.58 -17.71 2.48
CA LYS A 126 -11.31 -18.46 1.45
C LYS A 126 -11.96 -17.57 0.38
N SER A 127 -12.35 -16.34 0.72
CA SER A 127 -12.95 -15.42 -0.26
C SER A 127 -11.94 -14.96 -1.30
N PHE A 128 -10.70 -14.67 -0.89
CA PHE A 128 -9.63 -14.29 -1.83
C PHE A 128 -9.21 -15.46 -2.71
N GLU A 129 -9.10 -16.66 -2.14
CA GLU A 129 -8.83 -17.91 -2.86
C GLU A 129 -9.92 -18.19 -3.92
N GLN A 130 -11.20 -18.17 -3.53
CA GLN A 130 -12.32 -18.40 -4.44
C GLN A 130 -12.36 -17.40 -5.61
N ILE A 131 -12.09 -16.11 -5.33
CA ILE A 131 -12.01 -15.10 -6.38
C ILE A 131 -10.85 -15.45 -7.32
N TYR A 132 -9.66 -15.74 -6.80
CA TYR A 132 -8.51 -16.11 -7.62
C TYR A 132 -8.82 -17.34 -8.50
N ASP A 133 -9.36 -18.41 -7.94
CA ASP A 133 -9.70 -19.64 -8.66
C ASP A 133 -10.74 -19.43 -9.75
N THR A 134 -11.65 -18.47 -9.56
CA THR A 134 -12.66 -18.11 -10.57
C THR A 134 -12.02 -17.49 -11.81
N PHE A 135 -10.96 -16.71 -11.63
CA PHE A 135 -10.27 -15.99 -12.72
C PHE A 135 -9.00 -16.68 -13.23
N ALA A 136 -8.50 -17.71 -12.56
CA ALA A 136 -7.26 -18.41 -12.91
C ALA A 136 -7.42 -19.44 -14.06
N LYS A 137 -8.55 -19.41 -14.78
CA LYS A 137 -8.82 -20.24 -15.97
C LYS A 137 -8.53 -19.48 -17.25
#